data_AF-A0A928RD68-F1
#
_entry.id   AF-A0A928RD68-F1
#
_cell.length_a   1.000
_cell.length_b   1.000
_cell.length_c   1.000
_cell.angle_alpha   90.00
_cell.angle_beta   90.00
_cell.angle_gamma   90.00
#
_symmetry.space_group_name_H-M   'P 1'
#
loop_
_entity.id
_entity.type
_entity.pdbx_description
1 polymer ?
#
loop_
_entity_poly.entity_id
_entity_poly.type
_entity_poly.pdbx_seq_one_letter_code
_entity_poly.pdbx_strand_id
1 'polypeptide(L)'
;MIGTDICEIKRFEELSKNDSFLNKVFTSEEINYFENRNFNPETIAGAFASKEAFFKAIGTGISRFPLKSIEILKTETGKPYIRLNDEIKDFCDSMGVSCSDLSVSHDGGFAIAVVYLKVDNDKLLFEKCIEKVRCNQSGILTYDSIKGILTKRDSDSHKGDYGKSLIIGGSKGLTGAPIMSAQAMLKSGSGLITLMCAESLNTVFETVLKEVMTLPLSDNDGIISRDNKEKILERISVSDSCLIGPGMGRGRDVNSIVRYVVKNSTVPMVIDADGINALSSNLDALKRHNSEIIITPHMMEFSRLTGVDIDILKSQPHKYALEFASEYNVVVILKSHRTLIAFPDGEIYENILGNPGMATGGTGDVLSGIVNSFMGQFKDTKKASMLGVFVHSLSADIAKEKTGEYSLTPTDIIENISSVLKYL
;
A
#
# COMPACT_ATOMS: atom_id res chain seq x y z
N MET A 1 -22.44 8.16 -3.02
CA MET A 1 -23.83 7.67 -3.15
C MET A 1 -24.77 8.85 -2.96
N ILE A 2 -25.94 8.83 -3.59
CA ILE A 2 -26.92 9.93 -3.50
C ILE A 2 -28.26 9.34 -3.10
N GLY A 3 -28.96 10.00 -2.19
CA GLY A 3 -30.35 9.72 -1.88
C GLY A 3 -31.17 10.99 -1.87
N THR A 4 -32.42 10.85 -2.27
CA THR A 4 -33.37 11.96 -2.34
C THR A 4 -34.73 11.50 -1.84
N ASP A 5 -35.41 12.37 -1.12
CA ASP A 5 -36.79 12.16 -0.71
C ASP A 5 -37.57 13.46 -0.74
N ILE A 6 -38.87 13.33 -1.00
CA ILE A 6 -39.82 14.43 -1.04
C ILE A 6 -41.05 14.05 -0.22
N CYS A 7 -41.46 14.97 0.64
CA CYS A 7 -42.56 14.82 1.56
C CYS A 7 -43.56 15.95 1.38
N GLU A 8 -44.85 15.63 1.37
CA GLU A 8 -45.91 16.64 1.38
C GLU A 8 -46.05 17.21 2.80
N ILE A 9 -45.87 18.52 2.96
CA ILE A 9 -45.88 19.21 4.26
C ILE A 9 -47.24 19.05 4.96
N LYS A 10 -48.33 19.02 4.19
CA LYS A 10 -49.69 18.85 4.71
C LYS A 10 -49.85 17.60 5.58
N ARG A 11 -49.16 16.50 5.24
CA ARG A 11 -49.18 15.25 6.03
C ARG A 11 -48.62 15.45 7.43
N PHE A 12 -47.74 16.44 7.62
CA PHE A 12 -47.08 16.72 8.88
C PHE A 12 -47.87 17.70 9.77
N GLU A 13 -48.96 18.30 9.30
CA GLU A 13 -49.83 19.16 10.13
C GLU A 13 -50.52 18.38 11.25
N GLU A 14 -50.90 17.13 10.99
CA GLU A 14 -51.46 16.22 12.00
C GLU A 14 -50.37 15.42 12.70
N LEU A 15 -49.37 14.92 11.96
CA LEU A 15 -48.29 14.11 12.55
C LEU A 15 -47.40 14.88 13.52
N SER A 16 -47.25 16.19 13.34
CA SER A 16 -46.51 17.07 14.28
C SER A 16 -47.15 17.14 15.67
N LYS A 17 -48.41 16.74 15.82
CA LYS A 17 -49.15 16.69 17.10
C LYS A 17 -49.22 15.29 17.68
N ASN A 18 -48.61 14.30 17.01
CA ASN A 18 -48.68 12.90 17.40
C ASN A 18 -47.37 12.47 18.08
N ASP A 19 -47.39 12.44 19.42
CA ASP A 19 -46.22 12.08 20.22
C ASP A 19 -45.69 10.68 19.91
N SER A 20 -46.55 9.72 19.58
CA SER A 20 -46.14 8.36 19.22
C SER A 20 -45.35 8.35 17.91
N PHE A 21 -45.78 9.12 16.92
CA PHE A 21 -45.04 9.29 15.67
C PHE A 21 -43.70 9.98 15.90
N LEU A 22 -43.70 11.12 16.60
CA LEU A 22 -42.47 11.88 16.87
C LEU A 22 -41.44 11.03 17.61
N ASN A 23 -41.89 10.34 18.66
CA ASN A 23 -41.05 9.42 19.45
C ASN A 23 -40.70 8.13 18.73
N LYS A 24 -41.24 7.84 17.54
CA LYS A 24 -40.79 6.70 16.72
C LYS A 24 -39.70 7.12 15.74
N VAL A 25 -39.77 8.34 15.21
CA VAL A 25 -38.93 8.78 14.10
C VAL A 25 -37.73 9.62 14.53
N PHE A 26 -37.91 10.47 15.54
CA PHE A 26 -36.95 11.51 15.91
C PHE A 26 -36.34 11.26 17.29
N THR A 27 -35.10 11.70 17.47
CA THR A 27 -34.42 11.66 18.76
C THR A 27 -34.88 12.79 19.67
N SER A 28 -34.53 12.72 20.96
CA SER A 28 -34.92 13.74 21.93
C SER A 28 -34.34 15.11 21.60
N GLU A 29 -33.12 15.18 21.05
CA GLU A 29 -32.54 16.45 20.58
C GLU A 29 -33.34 17.06 19.43
N GLU A 30 -33.75 16.24 18.45
CA GLU A 30 -34.58 16.70 17.32
C GLU A 30 -35.94 17.21 17.81
N ILE A 31 -36.59 16.50 18.75
CA ILE A 31 -37.88 16.91 19.33
C ILE A 31 -37.75 18.24 20.07
N ASN A 32 -36.71 18.40 20.90
CA ASN A 32 -36.44 19.69 21.57
C ASN A 32 -36.22 20.83 20.57
N TYR A 33 -35.58 20.55 19.43
CA TYR A 33 -35.44 21.54 18.36
C TYR A 33 -36.78 21.87 17.71
N PHE A 34 -37.67 20.90 17.53
CA PHE A 34 -39.03 21.13 17.02
C PHE A 34 -39.89 21.94 17.99
N GLU A 35 -39.79 21.69 19.30
CA GLU A 35 -40.47 22.47 20.34
C GLU A 35 -40.12 23.96 20.26
N ASN A 36 -38.83 24.28 20.12
CA ASN A 36 -38.34 25.66 19.94
C ASN A 36 -38.86 26.32 18.65
N ARG A 37 -39.38 25.53 17.70
CA ARG A 37 -39.98 25.97 16.44
C ARG A 37 -41.51 25.83 16.44
N ASN A 38 -42.14 25.62 17.59
CA ASN A 38 -43.57 25.38 17.76
C ASN A 38 -44.08 24.23 16.87
N PHE A 39 -43.29 23.15 16.75
CA PHE A 39 -43.58 21.97 15.94
C PHE A 39 -43.96 22.31 14.47
N ASN A 40 -43.26 23.28 13.88
CA ASN A 40 -43.48 23.70 12.50
C ASN A 40 -43.47 22.49 11.52
N PRO A 41 -44.56 22.26 10.75
CA PRO A 41 -44.66 21.12 9.84
C PRO A 41 -43.60 21.07 8.74
N GLU A 42 -43.15 22.21 8.20
CA GLU A 42 -42.09 22.26 7.17
C GLU A 42 -40.76 21.74 7.75
N THR A 43 -40.46 22.10 9.00
CA THR A 43 -39.25 21.67 9.69
C THR A 43 -39.26 20.16 9.93
N ILE A 44 -40.39 19.62 10.40
CA ILE A 44 -40.54 18.19 10.67
C ILE A 44 -40.55 17.39 9.36
N ALA A 45 -41.24 17.88 8.32
CA ALA A 45 -41.26 17.25 6.99
C ALA A 45 -39.85 17.23 6.37
N GLY A 46 -39.09 18.32 6.48
CA GLY A 46 -37.71 18.40 6.00
C GLY A 46 -36.78 17.44 6.74
N ALA A 47 -36.92 17.32 8.07
CA ALA A 47 -36.15 16.35 8.86
C ALA A 47 -36.53 14.90 8.50
N PHE A 48 -37.82 14.60 8.32
CA PHE A 48 -38.28 13.29 7.88
C PHE A 48 -37.71 12.91 6.50
N ALA A 49 -37.87 13.81 5.52
CA ALA A 49 -37.33 13.63 4.17
C ALA A 49 -35.80 13.42 4.20
N SER A 50 -35.09 14.12 5.07
CA SER A 50 -33.63 13.96 5.23
C SER A 50 -33.26 12.56 5.70
N LYS A 51 -34.04 11.98 6.63
CA LYS A 51 -33.81 10.62 7.10
C LYS A 51 -34.06 9.59 5.99
N GLU A 52 -35.20 9.70 5.30
CA GLU A 52 -35.51 8.86 4.14
C GLU A 52 -34.44 8.93 3.04
N ALA A 53 -34.00 10.16 2.69
CA ALA A 53 -32.95 10.39 1.72
C ALA A 53 -31.63 9.71 2.13
N PHE A 54 -31.25 9.77 3.42
CA PHE A 54 -30.07 9.06 3.92
C PHE A 54 -30.20 7.54 3.78
N PHE A 55 -31.32 6.96 4.21
CA PHE A 55 -31.54 5.50 4.14
C PHE A 55 -31.63 4.97 2.70
N LYS A 56 -32.11 5.80 1.77
CA LYS A 56 -32.01 5.52 0.33
C LYS A 56 -30.56 5.58 -0.17
N ALA A 57 -29.79 6.57 0.29
CA ALA A 57 -28.40 6.73 -0.12
C ALA A 57 -27.52 5.55 0.30
N ILE A 58 -27.72 4.95 1.48
CA ILE A 58 -26.97 3.76 1.95
C ILE A 58 -27.51 2.43 1.41
N GLY A 59 -28.64 2.43 0.69
CA GLY A 59 -29.18 1.24 0.02
C GLY A 59 -29.83 0.19 0.94
N THR A 60 -29.98 0.45 2.23
CA THR A 60 -30.63 -0.49 3.18
C THR A 60 -32.15 -0.31 3.25
N GLY A 61 -32.68 0.83 2.78
CA GLY A 61 -34.03 1.25 3.13
C GLY A 61 -34.20 1.43 4.65
N ILE A 62 -35.44 1.68 5.10
CA ILE A 62 -35.79 1.91 6.52
C ILE A 62 -35.87 0.59 7.34
N SER A 63 -35.67 -0.57 6.70
CA SER A 63 -35.95 -1.87 7.34
C SER A 63 -34.83 -2.36 8.25
N ARG A 64 -33.58 -1.92 8.02
CA ARG A 64 -32.40 -2.43 8.74
C ARG A 64 -32.10 -1.68 10.04
N PHE A 65 -32.35 -0.37 10.05
CA PHE A 65 -32.07 0.49 11.20
C PHE A 65 -33.29 1.37 11.50
N PRO A 66 -33.57 1.66 12.78
CA PRO A 66 -34.60 2.63 13.12
C PRO A 66 -34.25 4.02 12.56
N LEU A 67 -35.25 4.82 12.20
CA LEU A 67 -35.04 6.20 11.71
C LEU A 67 -34.30 7.09 12.74
N LYS A 68 -34.32 6.72 14.01
CA LYS A 68 -33.55 7.36 15.09
C LYS A 68 -32.06 7.06 15.10
N SER A 69 -31.57 6.13 14.29
CA SER A 69 -30.14 5.86 14.20
C SER A 69 -29.34 7.04 13.62
N ILE A 70 -30.04 8.00 13.01
CA ILE A 70 -29.48 9.26 12.54
C ILE A 70 -30.24 10.44 13.12
N GLU A 71 -29.58 11.57 13.26
CA GLU A 71 -30.15 12.84 13.73
C GLU A 71 -29.92 13.94 12.71
N ILE A 72 -30.94 14.76 12.45
CA ILE A 72 -30.86 15.90 11.55
C ILE A 72 -30.69 17.17 12.36
N LEU A 73 -29.48 17.74 12.32
CA LEU A 73 -29.08 18.88 13.14
C LEU A 73 -28.66 20.05 12.26
N LYS A 74 -28.46 21.22 12.88
CA LYS A 74 -27.94 22.41 12.21
C LYS A 74 -26.68 22.91 12.91
N THR A 75 -25.73 23.36 12.11
CA THR A 75 -24.54 24.10 12.60
C THR A 75 -24.94 25.49 13.12
N GLU A 76 -24.03 26.19 13.78
CA GLU A 76 -24.23 27.58 14.23
C GLU A 76 -24.59 28.53 13.06
N THR A 77 -24.10 28.26 11.86
CA THR A 77 -24.41 29.02 10.63
C THR A 77 -25.73 28.59 9.97
N GLY A 78 -26.44 27.61 10.55
CA GLY A 78 -27.71 27.10 10.04
C GLY A 78 -27.61 26.03 8.96
N LYS A 79 -26.40 25.65 8.52
CA LYS A 79 -26.20 24.53 7.56
C LYS A 79 -26.68 23.22 8.21
N PRO A 80 -27.59 22.46 7.58
CA PRO A 80 -28.02 21.17 8.10
C PRO A 80 -26.94 20.11 7.94
N TYR A 81 -26.85 19.17 8.88
CA TYR A 81 -25.96 18.02 8.83
C TYR A 81 -26.59 16.81 9.51
N ILE A 82 -26.05 15.62 9.21
CA ILE A 82 -26.52 14.35 9.77
C ILE A 82 -25.51 13.89 10.81
N ARG A 83 -25.99 13.55 12.01
CA ARG A 83 -25.19 12.84 13.01
C ARG A 83 -25.61 11.37 13.00
N LEU A 84 -24.62 10.48 13.02
CA LEU A 84 -24.82 9.03 13.07
C LEU A 84 -24.60 8.53 14.49
N ASN A 85 -25.42 7.60 14.97
CA ASN A 85 -25.08 6.82 16.15
C ASN A 85 -23.99 5.78 15.83
N ASP A 86 -23.43 5.13 16.85
CA ASP A 86 -22.30 4.22 16.69
C ASP A 86 -22.62 3.04 15.75
N GLU A 87 -23.79 2.42 15.89
CA GLU A 87 -24.17 1.25 15.09
C GLU A 87 -24.25 1.55 13.58
N ILE A 88 -24.90 2.67 13.19
CA ILE A 88 -25.00 3.03 11.77
C ILE A 88 -23.72 3.66 11.24
N LYS A 89 -22.93 4.28 12.12
CA LYS A 89 -21.59 4.77 11.78
C LYS A 89 -20.68 3.61 11.43
N ASP A 90 -20.64 2.56 12.25
CA ASP A 90 -19.86 1.34 11.97
C ASP A 90 -20.28 0.69 10.65
N PHE A 91 -21.58 0.66 10.38
CA PHE A 91 -22.10 0.19 9.10
C PHE A 91 -21.64 1.06 7.93
N CYS A 92 -21.76 2.39 8.03
CA CYS A 92 -21.27 3.33 7.02
C CYS A 92 -19.76 3.20 6.80
N ASP A 93 -18.99 3.08 7.87
CA ASP A 93 -17.54 2.92 7.85
C ASP A 93 -17.12 1.62 7.15
N SER A 94 -17.89 0.53 7.32
CA SER A 94 -17.71 -0.74 6.62
C SER A 94 -18.00 -0.64 5.11
N MET A 95 -18.85 0.30 4.71
CA MET A 95 -19.14 0.63 3.31
C MET A 95 -18.17 1.68 2.73
N GLY A 96 -17.21 2.15 3.51
CA GLY A 96 -16.30 3.23 3.12
C GLY A 96 -16.97 4.60 3.04
N VAL A 97 -18.14 4.80 3.66
CA VAL A 97 -18.82 6.10 3.69
C VAL A 97 -18.25 6.96 4.81
N SER A 98 -17.67 8.11 4.46
CA SER A 98 -16.91 8.95 5.40
C SER A 98 -17.57 10.29 5.76
N CYS A 99 -18.49 10.79 4.92
CA CYS A 99 -19.24 12.01 5.22
C CYS A 99 -20.58 12.06 4.50
N SER A 100 -21.50 12.83 5.07
CA SER A 100 -22.80 13.12 4.50
C SER A 100 -22.97 14.64 4.36
N ASP A 101 -23.10 15.14 3.13
CA ASP A 101 -23.66 16.48 2.90
C ASP A 101 -25.18 16.35 2.79
N LEU A 102 -25.88 17.29 3.43
CA LEU A 102 -27.33 17.35 3.45
C LEU A 102 -27.78 18.72 2.95
N SER A 103 -28.75 18.72 2.04
CA SER A 103 -29.48 19.91 1.62
C SER A 103 -30.96 19.68 1.83
N VAL A 104 -31.65 20.65 2.43
CA VAL A 104 -33.10 20.61 2.68
C VAL A 104 -33.71 21.89 2.15
N SER A 105 -34.77 21.76 1.36
CA SER A 105 -35.54 22.88 0.83
C SER A 105 -37.03 22.60 1.01
N HIS A 106 -37.83 23.65 1.08
CA HIS A 106 -39.28 23.56 1.07
C HIS A 106 -39.85 24.59 0.09
N ASP A 107 -40.81 24.17 -0.73
CA ASP A 107 -41.54 25.04 -1.65
C ASP A 107 -42.85 24.38 -2.08
N GLY A 108 -43.87 25.17 -2.42
CA GLY A 108 -45.12 24.67 -3.00
C GLY A 108 -45.88 23.61 -2.17
N GLY A 109 -45.71 23.57 -0.85
CA GLY A 109 -46.32 22.56 0.03
C GLY A 109 -45.54 21.25 0.15
N PHE A 110 -44.31 21.19 -0.36
CA PHE A 110 -43.42 20.05 -0.25
C PHE A 110 -42.12 20.41 0.47
N ALA A 111 -41.57 19.44 1.19
CA ALA A 111 -40.20 19.46 1.70
C ALA A 111 -39.39 18.41 0.94
N ILE A 112 -38.22 18.80 0.42
CA ILE A 112 -37.29 17.93 -0.27
C ILE A 112 -35.97 17.89 0.48
N ALA A 113 -35.37 16.71 0.55
CA ALA A 113 -34.02 16.53 1.08
C ALA A 113 -33.16 15.76 0.08
N VAL A 114 -31.91 16.20 -0.05
CA VAL A 114 -30.88 15.53 -0.83
C VAL A 114 -29.71 15.24 0.09
N VAL A 115 -29.33 13.96 0.13
CA VAL A 115 -28.17 13.47 0.89
C VAL A 115 -27.12 12.98 -0.09
N TYR A 116 -25.90 13.51 0.05
CA TYR A 116 -24.72 13.05 -0.66
C TYR A 116 -23.78 12.37 0.33
N LEU A 117 -23.53 11.08 0.11
CA LEU A 117 -22.59 10.29 0.90
C LEU A 117 -21.28 10.11 0.14
N LYS A 118 -20.17 10.58 0.71
CA LYS A 118 -18.85 10.38 0.12
C LYS A 118 -18.36 8.97 0.40
N VAL A 119 -18.13 8.21 -0.66
CA VAL A 119 -17.57 6.85 -0.60
C VAL A 119 -16.08 6.94 -0.87
N ASP A 120 -15.30 6.41 0.06
CA ASP A 120 -13.87 6.18 -0.12
C ASP A 120 -13.67 4.82 -0.82
N ASN A 121 -13.70 4.85 -2.15
CA ASN A 121 -13.55 3.65 -2.97
C ASN A 121 -12.24 2.91 -2.70
N ASP A 122 -11.16 3.62 -2.36
CA ASP A 122 -9.88 2.99 -2.06
C ASP A 122 -9.96 2.21 -0.73
N LYS A 123 -10.70 2.70 0.27
CA LYS A 123 -10.95 1.95 1.53
C LYS A 123 -11.75 0.68 1.24
N LEU A 124 -12.78 0.76 0.41
CA LEU A 124 -13.61 -0.39 0.05
C LEU A 124 -12.79 -1.46 -0.70
N LEU A 125 -11.96 -1.04 -1.66
CA LEU A 125 -11.07 -1.94 -2.39
C LEU A 125 -10.04 -2.57 -1.47
N PHE A 126 -9.46 -1.80 -0.56
CA PHE A 126 -8.54 -2.31 0.46
C PHE A 126 -9.21 -3.41 1.29
N GLU A 127 -10.37 -3.13 1.89
CA GLU A 127 -11.12 -4.10 2.71
C GLU A 127 -11.47 -5.39 1.94
N LYS A 128 -11.96 -5.23 0.70
CA LYS A 128 -12.27 -6.35 -0.20
C LYS A 128 -11.03 -7.21 -0.48
N CYS A 129 -9.88 -6.59 -0.73
CA CYS A 129 -8.67 -7.32 -1.07
C CYS A 129 -8.04 -8.01 0.14
N ILE A 130 -8.07 -7.40 1.33
CA ILE A 130 -7.52 -8.03 2.55
C ILE A 130 -8.40 -9.16 3.11
N GLU A 131 -9.68 -9.25 2.70
CA GLU A 131 -10.58 -10.33 3.14
C GLU A 131 -9.99 -11.72 2.90
N LYS A 132 -9.25 -11.90 1.78
CA LYS A 132 -8.54 -13.15 1.44
C LYS A 132 -7.52 -13.59 2.49
N VAL A 133 -6.99 -12.65 3.28
CA VAL A 133 -5.88 -12.84 4.23
C VAL A 133 -6.25 -12.44 5.66
N ARG A 134 -7.54 -12.32 5.98
CA ARG A 134 -8.03 -12.14 7.35
C ARG A 134 -8.10 -13.46 8.15
N CYS A 135 -8.06 -14.61 7.48
CA CYS A 135 -8.07 -15.91 8.17
C CYS A 135 -6.68 -16.25 8.70
N ASN A 136 -6.58 -16.53 10.01
CA ASN A 136 -5.32 -16.94 10.64
C ASN A 136 -5.02 -18.41 10.33
N GLN A 137 -4.23 -18.64 9.29
CA GLN A 137 -3.63 -19.93 8.96
C GLN A 137 -2.12 -19.86 9.21
N SER A 138 -1.60 -20.87 9.91
CA SER A 138 -0.16 -20.95 10.21
C SER A 138 0.65 -20.96 8.90
N GLY A 139 1.71 -20.15 8.85
CA GLY A 139 2.59 -20.03 7.69
C GLY A 139 2.05 -19.17 6.54
N ILE A 140 0.83 -18.63 6.64
CA ILE A 140 0.32 -17.63 5.67
C ILE A 140 0.64 -16.22 6.17
N LEU A 141 1.00 -15.33 5.25
CA LEU A 141 1.16 -13.90 5.51
C LEU A 141 -0.24 -13.25 5.63
N THR A 142 -0.69 -12.99 6.86
CA THR A 142 -2.03 -12.45 7.13
C THR A 142 -2.02 -10.95 7.38
N TYR A 143 -3.19 -10.30 7.23
CA TYR A 143 -3.34 -8.90 7.63
C TYR A 143 -2.98 -8.69 9.11
N ASP A 144 -3.39 -9.61 9.98
CA ASP A 144 -3.08 -9.57 11.42
C ASP A 144 -1.59 -9.66 11.72
N SER A 145 -0.79 -10.35 10.88
CA SER A 145 0.66 -10.44 11.03
C SER A 145 1.40 -9.16 10.63
N ILE A 146 0.74 -8.28 9.86
CA ILE A 146 1.33 -7.06 9.31
C ILE A 146 0.81 -5.80 10.01
N LYS A 147 -0.45 -5.81 10.47
CA LYS A 147 -1.08 -4.64 11.10
C LYS A 147 -0.24 -4.16 12.29
N GLY A 148 0.03 -2.87 12.34
CA GLY A 148 0.85 -2.26 13.39
C GLY A 148 2.37 -2.35 13.18
N ILE A 149 2.87 -3.01 12.13
CA ILE A 149 4.27 -2.83 11.69
C ILE A 149 4.47 -1.38 11.24
N LEU A 150 3.55 -0.87 10.43
CA LEU A 150 3.53 0.52 10.01
C LEU A 150 2.90 1.36 11.14
N THR A 151 3.68 2.29 11.68
CA THR A 151 3.22 3.21 12.72
C THR A 151 2.92 4.59 12.14
N LYS A 152 2.04 5.34 12.81
CA LYS A 152 1.75 6.72 12.44
C LYS A 152 3.04 7.54 12.52
N ARG A 153 3.34 8.29 11.45
CA ARG A 153 4.45 9.24 11.40
C ARG A 153 4.33 10.29 12.50
N ASP A 154 5.44 10.58 13.17
CA ASP A 154 5.50 11.66 14.16
C ASP A 154 5.34 13.01 13.46
N SER A 155 4.55 13.89 14.05
CA SER A 155 4.43 15.28 13.60
C SER A 155 5.74 16.05 13.73
N ASP A 156 6.60 15.72 14.70
CA ASP A 156 7.91 16.31 14.92
C ASP A 156 9.02 15.42 14.34
N SER A 157 8.98 15.22 13.02
CA SER A 157 9.93 14.37 12.29
C SER A 157 10.52 15.10 11.08
N HIS A 158 11.67 14.64 10.63
CA HIS A 158 12.34 15.11 9.42
C HIS A 158 12.65 13.96 8.47
N LYS A 159 13.05 14.30 7.25
CA LYS A 159 13.40 13.34 6.19
C LYS A 159 14.49 12.31 6.58
N GLY A 160 15.30 12.58 7.60
CA GLY A 160 16.30 11.62 8.08
C GLY A 160 15.70 10.46 8.88
N ASP A 161 14.55 10.66 9.53
CA ASP A 161 13.92 9.64 10.40
C ASP A 161 13.27 8.52 9.59
N TYR A 162 12.99 8.78 8.31
CA TYR A 162 12.38 7.84 7.38
C TYR A 162 13.38 7.15 6.47
N GLY A 163 14.65 7.09 6.89
CA GLY A 163 15.71 6.34 6.24
C GLY A 163 16.31 6.99 4.99
N LYS A 164 17.60 6.73 4.79
CA LYS A 164 18.38 7.08 3.60
C LYS A 164 18.59 5.84 2.72
N SER A 165 17.66 5.61 1.80
CA SER A 165 17.66 4.46 0.89
C SER A 165 18.60 4.67 -0.29
N LEU A 166 19.45 3.68 -0.59
CA LEU A 166 20.35 3.68 -1.73
C LEU A 166 19.90 2.68 -2.80
N ILE A 167 20.10 3.01 -4.07
CA ILE A 167 19.94 2.11 -5.22
C ILE A 167 21.24 2.11 -6.02
N ILE A 168 21.74 0.95 -6.37
CA ILE A 168 22.86 0.76 -7.29
C ILE A 168 22.34 -0.06 -8.47
N GLY A 169 22.15 0.62 -9.60
CA GLY A 169 21.41 0.04 -10.70
C GLY A 169 21.43 0.86 -11.97
N GLY A 170 20.82 0.29 -13.00
CA GLY A 170 20.69 0.92 -14.30
C GLY A 170 21.90 0.69 -15.22
N SER A 171 21.56 0.33 -16.45
CA SER A 171 22.49 0.20 -17.55
C SER A 171 21.80 0.60 -18.85
N LYS A 172 22.59 0.68 -19.93
CA LYS A 172 22.06 0.95 -21.26
C LYS A 172 20.96 -0.06 -21.60
N GLY A 173 19.76 0.45 -21.93
CA GLY A 173 18.57 -0.36 -22.23
C GLY A 173 17.79 -0.88 -21.01
N LEU A 174 18.28 -0.69 -19.78
CA LEU A 174 17.66 -1.18 -18.55
C LEU A 174 17.44 -0.07 -17.50
N THR A 175 17.38 1.19 -17.93
CA THR A 175 17.17 2.35 -17.03
C THR A 175 15.80 2.33 -16.33
N GLY A 176 14.80 1.65 -16.90
CA GLY A 176 13.47 1.54 -16.30
C GLY A 176 13.46 0.83 -14.93
N ALA A 177 14.32 -0.18 -14.74
CA ALA A 177 14.37 -0.98 -13.52
C ALA A 177 14.69 -0.17 -12.25
N PRO A 178 15.80 0.59 -12.18
CA PRO A 178 16.06 1.45 -11.02
C PRO A 178 15.08 2.62 -10.92
N ILE A 179 14.48 3.10 -12.02
CA ILE A 179 13.42 4.13 -11.99
C ILE A 179 12.20 3.60 -11.23
N MET A 180 11.69 2.42 -11.58
CA MET A 180 10.55 1.80 -10.90
C MET A 180 10.87 1.51 -9.44
N SER A 181 12.07 1.01 -9.15
CA SER A 181 12.53 0.80 -7.76
C SER A 181 12.51 2.10 -6.95
N ALA A 182 13.03 3.20 -7.52
CA ALA A 182 13.10 4.49 -6.85
C ALA A 182 11.72 5.11 -6.64
N GLN A 183 10.83 5.03 -7.62
CA GLN A 183 9.45 5.49 -7.50
C GLN A 183 8.67 4.69 -6.44
N ALA A 184 8.88 3.37 -6.38
CA ALA A 184 8.31 2.53 -5.35
C ALA A 184 8.83 2.90 -3.95
N MET A 185 10.12 3.24 -3.81
CA MET A 185 10.69 3.74 -2.55
C MET A 185 10.06 5.06 -2.11
N LEU A 186 9.86 6.00 -3.04
CA LEU A 186 9.18 7.28 -2.75
C LEU A 186 7.77 7.03 -2.22
N LYS A 187 6.99 6.20 -2.91
CA LYS A 187 5.62 5.86 -2.52
C LYS A 187 5.53 5.04 -1.24
N SER A 188 6.60 4.31 -0.90
CA SER A 188 6.74 3.56 0.35
C SER A 188 7.31 4.38 1.51
N GLY A 189 7.53 5.68 1.30
CA GLY A 189 7.86 6.63 2.36
C GLY A 189 9.34 6.78 2.69
N SER A 190 10.27 6.31 1.86
CA SER A 190 11.70 6.62 2.06
C SER A 190 11.92 8.12 2.19
N GLY A 191 12.67 8.55 3.22
CA GLY A 191 12.89 9.95 3.51
C GLY A 191 13.89 10.62 2.57
N LEU A 192 14.97 9.92 2.24
CA LEU A 192 15.96 10.31 1.24
C LEU A 192 16.30 9.11 0.36
N ILE A 193 16.39 9.34 -0.96
CA ILE A 193 16.77 8.29 -1.91
C ILE A 193 17.95 8.77 -2.73
N THR A 194 18.93 7.88 -2.95
CA THR A 194 20.03 8.12 -3.87
C THR A 194 20.17 6.98 -4.86
N LEU A 195 20.23 7.30 -6.15
CA LEU A 195 20.49 6.36 -7.23
C LEU A 195 21.94 6.51 -7.71
N MET A 196 22.77 5.51 -7.44
CA MET A 196 24.09 5.37 -8.03
C MET A 196 23.96 4.69 -9.38
N CYS A 197 24.32 5.39 -10.45
CA CYS A 197 24.11 4.96 -11.82
C CYS A 197 25.32 5.26 -12.71
N ALA A 198 25.34 4.68 -13.92
CA ALA A 198 26.33 5.02 -14.94
C ALA A 198 26.21 6.51 -15.32
N GLU A 199 27.34 7.23 -15.32
CA GLU A 199 27.43 8.66 -15.63
C GLU A 199 26.83 8.99 -17.00
N SER A 200 27.10 8.15 -18.01
CA SER A 200 26.55 8.29 -19.37
C SER A 200 25.01 8.22 -19.44
N LEU A 201 24.35 7.74 -18.38
CA LEU A 201 22.89 7.59 -18.30
C LEU A 201 22.24 8.57 -17.30
N ASN A 202 23.02 9.39 -16.60
CA ASN A 202 22.53 10.24 -15.50
C ASN A 202 21.37 11.16 -15.93
N THR A 203 21.46 11.79 -17.11
CA THR A 203 20.41 12.66 -17.65
C THR A 203 19.07 11.93 -17.82
N VAL A 204 19.06 10.63 -18.14
CA VAL A 204 17.84 9.84 -18.26
C VAL A 204 17.13 9.76 -16.91
N PHE A 205 17.89 9.55 -15.84
CA PHE A 205 17.34 9.46 -14.49
C PHE A 205 16.86 10.82 -13.98
N GLU A 206 17.66 11.87 -14.11
CA GLU A 206 17.29 13.23 -13.66
C GLU A 206 16.08 13.81 -14.40
N THR A 207 15.82 13.34 -15.63
CA THR A 207 14.62 13.74 -16.38
C THR A 207 13.34 13.14 -15.80
N VAL A 208 13.41 11.90 -15.30
CA VAL A 208 12.23 11.14 -14.85
C VAL A 208 12.03 11.24 -13.34
N LEU A 209 13.11 11.28 -12.56
CA LEU A 209 13.10 11.23 -11.10
C LEU A 209 13.43 12.61 -10.52
N LYS A 210 12.41 13.39 -10.15
CA LYS A 210 12.59 14.75 -9.65
C LYS A 210 13.03 14.78 -8.18
N GLU A 211 12.54 13.84 -7.39
CA GLU A 211 12.75 13.77 -5.94
C GLU A 211 13.96 12.91 -5.55
N VAL A 212 14.49 12.10 -6.48
CA VAL A 212 15.59 11.17 -6.22
C VAL A 212 16.91 11.84 -6.57
N MET A 213 17.85 11.84 -5.63
CA MET A 213 19.21 12.31 -5.91
C MET A 213 19.94 11.26 -6.76
N THR A 214 20.64 11.70 -7.79
CA THR A 214 21.53 10.83 -8.56
C THR A 214 22.98 10.99 -8.09
N LEU A 215 23.75 9.92 -8.17
CA LEU A 215 25.19 9.93 -7.97
C LEU A 215 25.83 9.22 -9.17
N PRO A 216 26.28 9.98 -10.18
CA PRO A 216 26.91 9.38 -11.36
C PRO A 216 28.27 8.75 -11.01
N LEU A 217 28.49 7.58 -11.58
CA LEU A 217 29.69 6.77 -11.49
C LEU A 217 30.29 6.56 -12.87
N SER A 218 31.62 6.57 -12.97
CA SER A 218 32.27 6.32 -14.26
C SER A 218 31.86 4.96 -14.83
N ASP A 219 31.66 4.89 -16.14
CA ASP A 219 31.08 3.72 -16.79
C ASP A 219 31.76 3.36 -18.12
N ASN A 220 31.53 2.12 -18.54
CA ASN A 220 31.98 1.55 -19.81
C ASN A 220 30.73 1.23 -20.66
N ASP A 221 30.36 2.12 -21.59
CA ASP A 221 29.16 2.01 -22.45
C ASP A 221 27.85 1.77 -21.68
N GLY A 222 27.63 2.54 -20.61
CA GLY A 222 26.45 2.46 -19.76
C GLY A 222 26.49 1.30 -18.75
N ILE A 223 27.63 0.67 -18.53
CA ILE A 223 27.85 -0.30 -17.43
C ILE A 223 28.81 0.32 -16.41
N ILE A 224 28.39 0.41 -15.14
CA ILE A 224 29.19 1.00 -14.06
C ILE A 224 30.56 0.31 -13.98
N SER A 225 31.63 1.10 -14.05
CA SER A 225 33.00 0.58 -13.96
C SER A 225 33.30 0.07 -12.56
N ARG A 226 34.00 -1.06 -12.47
CA ARG A 226 34.47 -1.67 -11.21
C ARG A 226 35.41 -0.77 -10.40
N ASP A 227 35.95 0.28 -11.00
CA ASP A 227 36.85 1.22 -10.31
C ASP A 227 36.09 2.10 -9.30
N ASN A 228 34.75 2.12 -9.36
CA ASN A 228 33.89 2.86 -8.43
C ASN A 228 33.62 2.14 -7.10
N LYS A 229 34.18 0.95 -6.88
CA LYS A 229 33.91 0.12 -5.70
C LYS A 229 34.03 0.85 -4.36
N GLU A 230 35.11 1.61 -4.16
CA GLU A 230 35.32 2.34 -2.90
C GLU A 230 34.31 3.47 -2.75
N LYS A 231 34.08 4.25 -3.82
CA LYS A 231 33.06 5.31 -3.84
C LYS A 231 31.64 4.76 -3.56
N ILE A 232 31.35 3.54 -4.03
CA ILE A 232 30.11 2.83 -3.71
C ILE A 232 30.04 2.51 -2.21
N LEU A 233 31.07 1.90 -1.62
CA LEU A 233 31.08 1.59 -0.20
C LEU A 233 31.03 2.84 0.70
N GLU A 234 31.74 3.91 0.32
CA GLU A 234 31.68 5.20 1.01
C GLU A 234 30.24 5.72 1.06
N ARG A 235 29.51 5.64 -0.06
CA ARG A 235 28.10 6.06 -0.09
C ARG A 235 27.21 5.14 0.73
N ILE A 236 27.41 3.82 0.65
CA ILE A 236 26.68 2.83 1.44
C ILE A 236 26.83 3.12 2.94
N SER A 237 28.02 3.47 3.40
CA SER A 237 28.32 3.67 4.84
C SER A 237 27.52 4.81 5.51
N VAL A 238 26.96 5.73 4.72
CA VAL A 238 26.16 6.87 5.21
C VAL A 238 24.66 6.74 4.90
N SER A 239 24.25 5.59 4.37
CA SER A 239 22.87 5.21 4.08
C SER A 239 22.31 4.28 5.17
N ASP A 240 20.99 4.09 5.19
CA ASP A 240 20.33 3.16 6.12
C ASP A 240 20.00 1.81 5.45
N SER A 241 19.89 1.78 4.12
CA SER A 241 19.64 0.57 3.33
C SER A 241 20.20 0.68 1.91
N CYS A 242 20.51 -0.45 1.27
CA CYS A 242 20.99 -0.49 -0.11
C CYS A 242 20.32 -1.57 -0.95
N LEU A 243 19.69 -1.18 -2.06
CA LEU A 243 19.23 -2.05 -3.13
C LEU A 243 20.30 -2.12 -4.22
N ILE A 244 20.75 -3.33 -4.57
CA ILE A 244 21.71 -3.55 -5.66
C ILE A 244 21.18 -4.58 -6.65
N GLY A 245 21.30 -4.27 -7.95
CA GLY A 245 20.98 -5.21 -9.01
C GLY A 245 19.97 -4.77 -10.08
N PRO A 246 18.91 -3.99 -9.77
CA PRO A 246 17.93 -3.58 -10.78
C PRO A 246 18.57 -2.94 -12.01
N GLY A 247 18.50 -3.65 -13.14
CA GLY A 247 19.03 -3.21 -14.42
C GLY A 247 20.53 -2.92 -14.45
N MET A 248 21.37 -3.52 -13.59
CA MET A 248 22.82 -3.30 -13.65
C MET A 248 23.49 -3.86 -14.92
N GLY A 249 22.77 -4.73 -15.65
CA GLY A 249 23.34 -5.46 -16.77
C GLY A 249 24.24 -6.59 -16.30
N ARG A 250 25.09 -7.10 -17.19
CA ARG A 250 25.94 -8.27 -16.91
C ARG A 250 27.36 -8.02 -17.37
N GLY A 251 28.32 -8.62 -16.68
CA GLY A 251 29.72 -8.57 -17.08
C GLY A 251 30.67 -8.65 -15.90
N ARG A 252 31.97 -8.57 -16.21
CA ARG A 252 33.01 -8.65 -15.19
C ARG A 252 32.94 -7.50 -14.20
N ASP A 253 32.58 -6.30 -14.66
CA ASP A 253 32.51 -5.12 -13.78
C ASP A 253 31.36 -5.25 -12.77
N VAL A 254 30.15 -5.58 -13.25
CA VAL A 254 28.98 -5.85 -12.39
C VAL A 254 29.29 -6.95 -11.38
N ASN A 255 29.83 -8.09 -11.82
CA ASN A 255 30.20 -9.19 -10.92
C ASN A 255 31.20 -8.74 -9.84
N SER A 256 32.17 -7.92 -10.24
CA SER A 256 33.21 -7.41 -9.36
C SER A 256 32.65 -6.44 -8.32
N ILE A 257 31.74 -5.54 -8.73
CA ILE A 257 31.06 -4.58 -7.85
C ILE A 257 30.17 -5.32 -6.86
N VAL A 258 29.24 -6.14 -7.34
CA VAL A 258 28.24 -6.81 -6.49
C VAL A 258 28.92 -7.65 -5.42
N ARG A 259 29.89 -8.50 -5.79
CA ARG A 259 30.60 -9.34 -4.80
C ARG A 259 31.39 -8.50 -3.80
N TYR A 260 31.96 -7.38 -4.23
CA TYR A 260 32.70 -6.48 -3.35
C TYR A 260 31.77 -5.78 -2.37
N VAL A 261 30.64 -5.26 -2.84
CA VAL A 261 29.62 -4.61 -2.02
C VAL A 261 29.02 -5.60 -1.02
N VAL A 262 28.59 -6.77 -1.48
CA VAL A 262 27.96 -7.79 -0.63
C VAL A 262 28.88 -8.24 0.51
N LYS A 263 30.17 -8.39 0.23
CA LYS A 263 31.15 -8.80 1.22
C LYS A 263 31.46 -7.71 2.26
N ASN A 264 31.45 -6.44 1.86
CA ASN A 264 32.00 -5.34 2.67
C ASN A 264 30.96 -4.33 3.16
N SER A 265 29.69 -4.46 2.77
CA SER A 265 28.62 -3.60 3.27
C SER A 265 28.47 -3.72 4.79
N THR A 266 28.23 -2.59 5.44
CA THR A 266 27.92 -2.49 6.87
C THR A 266 26.46 -2.13 7.13
N VAL A 267 25.67 -1.95 6.07
CA VAL A 267 24.24 -1.61 6.14
C VAL A 267 23.41 -2.73 5.51
N PRO A 268 22.14 -2.91 5.95
CA PRO A 268 21.25 -3.90 5.37
C PRO A 268 21.11 -3.77 3.85
N MET A 269 21.05 -4.90 3.13
CA MET A 269 20.99 -4.93 1.67
C MET A 269 19.83 -5.74 1.11
N VAL A 270 19.24 -5.24 0.02
CA VAL A 270 18.38 -6.01 -0.88
C VAL A 270 19.16 -6.30 -2.16
N ILE A 271 19.22 -7.57 -2.55
CA ILE A 271 19.92 -8.01 -3.77
C ILE A 271 18.88 -8.62 -4.71
N ASP A 272 18.71 -8.01 -5.88
CA ASP A 272 17.71 -8.45 -6.87
C ASP A 272 18.34 -8.62 -8.25
N ALA A 273 17.62 -9.29 -9.16
CA ALA A 273 17.89 -9.31 -10.59
C ALA A 273 19.36 -9.56 -10.97
N ASP A 274 20.02 -8.59 -11.61
CA ASP A 274 21.42 -8.74 -12.03
C ASP A 274 22.40 -8.83 -10.86
N GLY A 275 22.05 -8.30 -9.69
CA GLY A 275 22.79 -8.52 -8.44
C GLY A 275 22.78 -10.00 -8.04
N ILE A 276 21.62 -10.65 -8.12
CA ILE A 276 21.49 -12.09 -7.91
C ILE A 276 22.29 -12.88 -8.96
N ASN A 277 22.14 -12.52 -10.24
CA ASN A 277 22.88 -13.18 -11.33
C ASN A 277 24.40 -13.06 -11.13
N ALA A 278 24.91 -11.93 -10.65
CA ALA A 278 26.33 -11.70 -10.36
C ALA A 278 26.87 -12.61 -9.22
N LEU A 279 26.02 -12.99 -8.27
CA LEU A 279 26.36 -13.90 -7.18
C LEU A 279 26.28 -15.38 -7.59
N SER A 280 25.42 -15.74 -8.55
CA SER A 280 25.20 -17.14 -8.96
C SER A 280 26.46 -17.90 -9.38
N SER A 281 27.50 -17.18 -9.82
CA SER A 281 28.79 -17.78 -10.22
C SER A 281 29.82 -17.85 -9.10
N ASN A 282 29.57 -17.22 -7.94
CA ASN A 282 30.38 -17.39 -6.72
C ASN A 282 29.61 -16.85 -5.48
N LEU A 283 29.17 -17.76 -4.61
CA LEU A 283 28.44 -17.46 -3.37
C LEU A 283 29.35 -17.15 -2.18
N ASP A 284 30.69 -17.16 -2.33
CA ASP A 284 31.64 -16.84 -1.25
C ASP A 284 31.36 -15.48 -0.60
N ALA A 285 30.84 -14.52 -1.38
CA ALA A 285 30.45 -13.21 -0.87
C ALA A 285 29.31 -13.31 0.16
N LEU A 286 28.34 -14.21 -0.06
CA LEU A 286 27.24 -14.46 0.88
C LEU A 286 27.68 -15.27 2.10
N LYS A 287 28.81 -15.99 2.04
CA LYS A 287 29.34 -16.69 3.23
C LYS A 287 30.11 -15.79 4.20
N ARG A 288 30.46 -14.56 3.77
CA ARG A 288 31.36 -13.65 4.50
C ARG A 288 30.82 -12.23 4.58
N HIS A 289 29.51 -12.06 4.48
CA HIS A 289 28.86 -10.75 4.66
C HIS A 289 28.85 -10.36 6.14
N ASN A 290 28.66 -9.07 6.41
CA ASN A 290 28.63 -8.50 7.76
C ASN A 290 27.35 -7.69 8.02
N SER A 291 26.31 -7.88 7.21
CA SER A 291 25.08 -7.08 7.21
C SER A 291 23.87 -7.97 7.01
N GLU A 292 22.68 -7.51 7.42
CA GLU A 292 21.45 -8.22 7.05
C GLU A 292 21.25 -8.18 5.53
N ILE A 293 20.87 -9.32 4.93
CA ILE A 293 20.66 -9.44 3.49
C ILE A 293 19.29 -10.04 3.21
N ILE A 294 18.58 -9.41 2.30
CA ILE A 294 17.39 -9.95 1.63
C ILE A 294 17.76 -10.22 0.17
N ILE A 295 17.48 -11.42 -0.31
CA ILE A 295 17.53 -11.72 -1.74
C ILE A 295 16.11 -11.96 -2.26
N THR A 296 15.83 -11.50 -3.47
CA THR A 296 14.49 -11.55 -4.08
C THR A 296 14.43 -12.37 -5.37
N PRO A 297 14.94 -13.62 -5.42
CA PRO A 297 15.02 -14.37 -6.67
C PRO A 297 13.63 -14.78 -7.16
N HIS A 298 13.42 -14.77 -8.48
CA HIS A 298 12.40 -15.63 -9.09
C HIS A 298 12.89 -17.07 -9.23
N MET A 299 12.02 -18.03 -9.53
CA MET A 299 12.37 -19.47 -9.55
C MET A 299 13.60 -19.80 -10.43
N MET A 300 13.72 -19.20 -11.61
CA MET A 300 14.88 -19.41 -12.49
C MET A 300 16.19 -18.75 -11.97
N GLU A 301 16.12 -17.60 -11.27
CA GLU A 301 17.29 -17.02 -10.58
C GLU A 301 17.72 -17.91 -9.43
N PHE A 302 16.75 -18.44 -8.68
CA PHE A 302 17.00 -19.34 -7.56
C PHE A 302 17.61 -20.67 -8.00
N SER A 303 17.15 -21.23 -9.13
CA SER A 303 17.78 -22.39 -9.78
C SER A 303 19.25 -22.14 -10.13
N ARG A 304 19.58 -20.98 -10.70
CA ARG A 304 20.97 -20.61 -10.99
C ARG A 304 21.81 -20.41 -9.74
N LEU A 305 21.24 -19.79 -8.70
CA LEU A 305 21.91 -19.57 -7.41
C LEU A 305 22.24 -20.89 -6.71
N THR A 306 21.26 -21.80 -6.63
CA THR A 306 21.38 -23.05 -5.89
C THR A 306 22.06 -24.16 -6.69
N GLY A 307 22.10 -24.05 -8.02
CA GLY A 307 22.50 -25.13 -8.92
C GLY A 307 21.49 -26.29 -9.00
N VAL A 308 20.32 -26.15 -8.37
CA VAL A 308 19.25 -27.15 -8.37
C VAL A 308 18.37 -26.93 -9.59
N ASP A 309 17.98 -28.02 -10.24
CA ASP A 309 17.05 -27.99 -11.36
C ASP A 309 15.71 -27.32 -11.00
N ILE A 310 15.15 -26.56 -11.94
CA ILE A 310 13.96 -25.74 -11.69
C ILE A 310 12.73 -26.58 -11.35
N ASP A 311 12.59 -27.79 -11.90
CA ASP A 311 11.42 -28.64 -11.65
C ASP A 311 11.52 -29.33 -10.29
N ILE A 312 12.75 -29.65 -9.85
CA ILE A 312 13.01 -30.11 -8.49
C ILE A 312 12.68 -28.98 -7.49
N LEU A 313 13.14 -27.75 -7.73
CA LEU A 313 12.82 -26.60 -6.88
C LEU A 313 11.31 -26.37 -6.75
N LYS A 314 10.57 -26.42 -7.86
CA LYS A 314 9.10 -26.26 -7.85
C LYS A 314 8.38 -27.35 -7.04
N SER A 315 8.95 -28.55 -6.95
CA SER A 315 8.36 -29.64 -6.17
C SER A 315 8.53 -29.47 -4.65
N GLN A 316 9.56 -28.76 -4.21
CA GLN A 316 9.90 -28.57 -2.79
C GLN A 316 10.38 -27.13 -2.47
N PRO A 317 9.63 -26.07 -2.86
CA PRO A 317 10.15 -24.70 -2.82
C PRO A 317 10.41 -24.23 -1.38
N HIS A 318 9.57 -24.64 -0.43
CA HIS A 318 9.73 -24.33 1.01
C HIS A 318 11.06 -24.85 1.56
N LYS A 319 11.39 -26.12 1.25
CA LYS A 319 12.61 -26.77 1.70
C LYS A 319 13.84 -26.01 1.21
N TYR A 320 13.94 -25.80 -0.10
CA TYR A 320 15.12 -25.16 -0.68
C TYR A 320 15.27 -23.68 -0.28
N ALA A 321 14.16 -22.95 -0.14
CA ALA A 321 14.19 -21.58 0.36
C ALA A 321 14.72 -21.51 1.80
N LEU A 322 14.25 -22.39 2.70
CA LEU A 322 14.71 -22.47 4.08
C LEU A 322 16.17 -22.94 4.20
N GLU A 323 16.56 -23.97 3.44
CA GLU A 323 17.94 -24.47 3.41
C GLU A 323 18.89 -23.36 2.95
N PHE A 324 18.54 -22.62 1.90
CA PHE A 324 19.38 -21.51 1.42
C PHE A 324 19.42 -20.35 2.42
N ALA A 325 18.27 -19.96 2.99
CA ALA A 325 18.19 -18.91 4.00
C ALA A 325 19.09 -19.21 5.21
N SER A 326 19.03 -20.45 5.70
CA SER A 326 19.83 -20.93 6.83
C SER A 326 21.32 -21.05 6.48
N GLU A 327 21.67 -21.65 5.34
CA GLU A 327 23.08 -21.86 4.94
C GLU A 327 23.84 -20.53 4.78
N TYR A 328 23.20 -19.53 4.20
CA TYR A 328 23.83 -18.24 3.89
C TYR A 328 23.49 -17.12 4.90
N ASN A 329 22.68 -17.43 5.92
CA ASN A 329 22.17 -16.47 6.89
C ASN A 329 21.57 -15.22 6.21
N VAL A 330 20.62 -15.45 5.29
CA VAL A 330 19.92 -14.42 4.52
C VAL A 330 18.41 -14.64 4.55
N VAL A 331 17.64 -13.61 4.26
CA VAL A 331 16.20 -13.74 3.98
C VAL A 331 16.01 -14.00 2.49
N VAL A 332 15.20 -15.01 2.15
CA VAL A 332 14.87 -15.35 0.76
C VAL A 332 13.41 -15.01 0.49
N ILE A 333 13.17 -14.02 -0.36
CA ILE A 333 11.85 -13.74 -0.95
C ILE A 333 11.79 -14.46 -2.31
N LEU A 334 11.34 -15.71 -2.30
CA LEU A 334 11.23 -16.53 -3.51
C LEU A 334 9.96 -16.18 -4.28
N LYS A 335 10.12 -15.36 -5.32
CA LYS A 335 9.01 -14.82 -6.13
C LYS A 335 8.35 -15.93 -6.94
N SER A 336 7.04 -16.09 -6.74
CA SER A 336 6.16 -16.98 -7.51
C SER A 336 4.71 -16.50 -7.40
N HIS A 337 3.74 -17.20 -8.00
CA HIS A 337 2.31 -16.91 -7.75
C HIS A 337 1.98 -16.90 -6.25
N ARG A 338 2.63 -17.78 -5.48
CA ARG A 338 2.65 -17.76 -4.03
C ARG A 338 4.06 -17.48 -3.56
N THR A 339 4.32 -16.22 -3.20
CA THR A 339 5.68 -15.81 -2.83
C THR A 339 6.02 -16.35 -1.45
N LEU A 340 7.18 -16.99 -1.32
CA LEU A 340 7.67 -17.48 -0.03
C LEU A 340 8.66 -16.48 0.56
N ILE A 341 8.58 -16.25 1.86
CA ILE A 341 9.51 -15.43 2.63
C ILE A 341 10.16 -16.35 3.66
N ALA A 342 11.34 -16.86 3.35
CA ALA A 342 12.09 -17.77 4.22
C ALA A 342 13.14 -17.00 5.02
N PHE A 343 13.14 -17.19 6.33
CA PHE A 343 14.05 -16.55 7.27
C PHE A 343 15.16 -17.51 7.72
N PRO A 344 16.35 -16.99 8.08
CA PRO A 344 17.47 -17.83 8.49
C PRO A 344 17.23 -18.55 9.83
N ASP A 345 16.28 -18.09 10.64
CA ASP A 345 15.86 -18.70 11.91
C ASP A 345 14.93 -19.92 11.73
N GLY A 346 14.55 -20.24 10.48
CA GLY A 346 13.68 -21.36 10.13
C GLY A 346 12.21 -20.98 9.97
N GLU A 347 11.82 -19.73 10.21
CA GLU A 347 10.47 -19.28 9.89
C GLU A 347 10.25 -19.10 8.39
N ILE A 348 9.02 -19.35 7.94
CA ILE A 348 8.61 -19.15 6.56
C ILE A 348 7.17 -18.68 6.49
N TYR A 349 6.93 -17.70 5.61
CA TYR A 349 5.59 -17.20 5.31
C TYR A 349 5.30 -17.32 3.81
N GLU A 350 4.09 -17.76 3.49
CA GLU A 350 3.56 -17.77 2.13
C GLU A 350 2.59 -16.60 1.95
N ASN A 351 2.88 -15.75 0.97
CA ASN A 351 1.97 -14.71 0.54
C ASN A 351 1.03 -15.24 -0.55
N ILE A 352 -0.27 -15.12 -0.29
CA ILE A 352 -1.35 -15.55 -1.20
C ILE A 352 -2.03 -14.37 -1.92
N LEU A 353 -1.61 -13.13 -1.63
CA LEU A 353 -2.06 -11.95 -2.35
C LEU A 353 -1.33 -11.79 -3.68
N GLY A 354 -1.97 -11.06 -4.59
CA GLY A 354 -1.46 -10.80 -5.93
C GLY A 354 -2.27 -11.54 -7.00
N ASN A 355 -2.00 -11.20 -8.25
CA ASN A 355 -2.79 -11.67 -9.39
C ASN A 355 -1.94 -11.85 -10.65
N PRO A 356 -2.45 -12.57 -11.67
CA PRO A 356 -1.71 -12.86 -12.89
C PRO A 356 -1.24 -11.62 -13.68
N GLY A 357 -1.90 -10.47 -13.53
CA GLY A 357 -1.48 -9.22 -14.17
C GLY A 357 -0.07 -8.77 -13.76
N MET A 358 0.43 -9.25 -12.62
CA MET A 358 1.78 -8.98 -12.14
C MET A 358 2.87 -9.72 -12.94
N ALA A 359 2.50 -10.65 -13.82
CA ALA A 359 3.42 -11.41 -14.67
C ALA A 359 3.93 -10.59 -15.87
N THR A 360 4.44 -9.39 -15.59
CA THR A 360 5.04 -8.47 -16.55
C THR A 360 6.39 -7.95 -16.04
N GLY A 361 7.25 -7.49 -16.95
CA GLY A 361 8.55 -6.95 -16.59
C GLY A 361 8.41 -5.71 -15.70
N GLY A 362 9.25 -5.61 -14.65
CA GLY A 362 9.30 -4.45 -13.76
C GLY A 362 8.61 -4.62 -12.40
N THR A 363 7.71 -5.60 -12.24
CA THR A 363 7.03 -5.82 -10.94
C THR A 363 8.01 -6.25 -9.85
N GLY A 364 9.04 -7.02 -10.21
CA GLY A 364 10.14 -7.36 -9.30
C GLY A 364 10.92 -6.13 -8.83
N ASP A 365 11.17 -5.16 -9.72
CA ASP A 365 11.88 -3.92 -9.37
C ASP A 365 11.06 -3.08 -8.37
N VAL A 366 9.73 -3.04 -8.56
CA VAL A 366 8.81 -2.40 -7.61
C VAL A 366 8.89 -3.07 -6.24
N LEU A 367 8.78 -4.40 -6.17
CA LEU A 367 8.90 -5.15 -4.91
C LEU A 367 10.21 -4.84 -4.18
N SER A 368 11.34 -4.92 -4.89
CA SER A 368 12.66 -4.67 -4.33
C SER A 368 12.81 -3.22 -3.83
N GLY A 369 12.21 -2.26 -4.54
CA GLY A 369 12.08 -0.88 -4.11
C GLY A 369 11.32 -0.72 -2.80
N ILE A 370 10.14 -1.34 -2.70
CA ILE A 370 9.29 -1.30 -1.48
C ILE A 370 10.06 -1.91 -0.29
N VAL A 371 10.63 -3.11 -0.46
CA VAL A 371 11.35 -3.82 0.61
C VAL A 371 12.53 -3.00 1.11
N ASN A 372 13.36 -2.43 0.21
CA ASN A 372 14.50 -1.62 0.61
C ASN A 372 14.10 -0.32 1.32
N SER A 373 12.96 0.27 0.94
CA SER A 373 12.39 1.44 1.63
C SER A 373 12.02 1.13 3.08
N PHE A 374 11.36 -0.01 3.32
CA PHE A 374 11.00 -0.42 4.67
C PHE A 374 12.21 -0.85 5.49
N MET A 375 13.19 -1.48 4.84
CA MET A 375 14.45 -1.85 5.50
C MET A 375 15.19 -0.60 6.02
N GLY A 376 15.23 0.48 5.23
CA GLY A 376 15.84 1.76 5.64
C GLY A 376 15.04 2.50 6.73
N GLN A 377 13.73 2.30 6.80
CA GLN A 377 12.84 2.92 7.80
C GLN A 377 12.84 2.17 9.13
N PHE A 378 12.80 0.84 9.12
CA PHE A 378 12.55 0.05 10.33
C PHE A 378 13.81 -0.58 10.93
N LYS A 379 14.88 -0.75 10.13
CA LYS A 379 16.09 -1.48 10.53
C LYS A 379 15.77 -2.88 11.08
N ASP A 380 14.75 -3.51 10.50
CA ASP A 380 14.25 -4.83 10.85
C ASP A 380 13.93 -5.56 9.55
N THR A 381 14.82 -6.47 9.18
CA THR A 381 14.77 -7.23 7.92
C THR A 381 13.52 -8.11 7.83
N LYS A 382 13.02 -8.63 8.96
CA LYS A 382 11.83 -9.48 9.00
C LYS A 382 10.57 -8.65 8.69
N LYS A 383 10.40 -7.54 9.40
CA LYS A 383 9.29 -6.60 9.16
C LYS A 383 9.33 -6.03 7.75
N ALA A 384 10.50 -5.62 7.26
CA ALA A 384 10.66 -5.07 5.92
C ALA A 384 10.26 -6.07 4.82
N SER A 385 10.68 -7.33 4.96
CA SER A 385 10.37 -8.40 4.01
C SER A 385 8.88 -8.72 3.97
N MET A 386 8.29 -8.94 5.16
CA MET A 386 6.87 -9.26 5.30
C MET A 386 5.97 -8.12 4.81
N LEU A 387 6.22 -6.90 5.29
CA LEU A 387 5.44 -5.74 4.89
C LEU A 387 5.61 -5.43 3.39
N GLY A 388 6.83 -5.53 2.87
CA GLY A 388 7.12 -5.21 1.48
C GLY A 388 6.39 -6.13 0.49
N VAL A 389 6.41 -7.43 0.75
CA VAL A 389 5.67 -8.41 -0.07
C VAL A 389 4.15 -8.19 0.05
N PHE A 390 3.64 -7.95 1.26
CA PHE A 390 2.23 -7.69 1.48
C PHE A 390 1.74 -6.45 0.73
N VAL A 391 2.44 -5.32 0.90
CA VAL A 391 2.09 -4.04 0.25
C VAL A 391 2.18 -4.15 -1.26
N HIS A 392 3.23 -4.78 -1.79
CA HIS A 392 3.40 -4.99 -3.22
C HIS A 392 2.21 -5.75 -3.85
N SER A 393 1.89 -6.92 -3.29
CA SER A 393 0.82 -7.77 -3.81
C SER A 393 -0.56 -7.15 -3.61
N LEU A 394 -0.81 -6.50 -2.46
CA LEU A 394 -2.09 -5.84 -2.21
C LEU A 394 -2.30 -4.64 -3.14
N SER A 395 -1.24 -3.87 -3.41
CA SER A 395 -1.31 -2.75 -4.36
C SER A 395 -1.65 -3.23 -5.77
N ALA A 396 -1.10 -4.36 -6.19
CA ALA A 396 -1.46 -4.98 -7.47
C ALA A 396 -2.91 -5.49 -7.49
N ASP A 397 -3.41 -6.07 -6.39
CA ASP A 397 -4.80 -6.52 -6.30
C ASP A 397 -5.79 -5.34 -6.38
N ILE A 398 -5.48 -4.20 -5.76
CA ILE A 398 -6.26 -2.96 -5.88
C ILE A 398 -6.17 -2.39 -7.30
N ALA A 399 -4.97 -2.34 -7.89
CA ALA A 399 -4.77 -1.84 -9.25
C ALA A 399 -5.58 -2.65 -10.27
N LYS A 400 -5.59 -3.98 -10.15
CA LYS A 400 -6.34 -4.90 -11.01
C LYS A 400 -7.84 -4.61 -11.02
N GLU A 401 -8.44 -4.14 -9.93
CA GLU A 401 -9.87 -3.77 -9.92
C GLU A 401 -10.16 -2.51 -10.74
N LYS A 402 -9.15 -1.68 -11.03
CA LYS A 402 -9.24 -0.47 -11.86
C LYS A 402 -8.87 -0.73 -13.33
N THR A 403 -7.81 -1.51 -13.57
CA THR A 403 -7.22 -1.70 -14.91
C THR A 403 -7.55 -3.04 -15.56
N GLY A 404 -7.99 -4.03 -14.78
CA GLY A 404 -8.00 -5.44 -15.18
C GLY A 404 -6.60 -6.06 -15.20
N GLU A 405 -6.54 -7.39 -15.33
CA GLU A 405 -5.28 -8.15 -15.30
C GLU A 405 -4.42 -7.94 -16.56
N TYR A 406 -5.03 -7.84 -17.74
CA TYR A 406 -4.32 -7.71 -19.02
C TYR A 406 -3.56 -6.40 -19.18
N SER A 407 -4.07 -5.33 -18.58
CA SER A 407 -3.53 -3.97 -18.72
C SER A 407 -2.73 -3.52 -17.50
N LEU A 408 -2.60 -4.38 -16.49
CA LEU A 408 -1.89 -4.04 -15.26
C LEU A 408 -0.40 -3.85 -15.57
N THR A 409 0.14 -2.71 -15.13
CA THR A 409 1.55 -2.36 -15.27
C THR A 409 2.22 -2.20 -13.90
N PRO A 410 3.56 -2.25 -13.82
CA PRO A 410 4.27 -1.92 -12.59
C PRO A 410 3.97 -0.50 -12.09
N THR A 411 3.72 0.46 -12.99
CA THR A 411 3.33 1.83 -12.63
C THR A 411 2.00 1.86 -11.89
N ASP A 412 1.02 1.06 -12.31
CA ASP A 412 -0.26 0.95 -11.59
C ASP A 412 -0.05 0.41 -10.17
N ILE A 413 0.87 -0.54 -9.98
CA ILE A 413 1.25 -1.03 -8.65
C ILE A 413 1.84 0.13 -7.82
N ILE A 414 2.81 0.87 -8.37
CA ILE A 414 3.44 2.02 -7.70
C ILE A 414 2.41 3.06 -7.26
N GLU A 415 1.45 3.39 -8.13
CA GLU A 415 0.41 4.38 -7.85
C GLU A 415 -0.54 3.94 -6.73
N ASN A 416 -0.80 2.64 -6.59
CA ASN A 416 -1.69 2.09 -5.57
C ASN A 416 -0.99 1.76 -4.23
N ILE A 417 0.34 1.87 -4.12
CA ILE A 417 1.07 1.75 -2.84
C ILE A 417 0.48 2.71 -1.79
N SER A 418 0.20 3.96 -2.19
CA SER A 418 -0.34 4.97 -1.27
C SER A 418 -1.74 4.61 -0.75
N SER A 419 -2.58 3.99 -1.58
CA SER A 419 -3.91 3.52 -1.17
C SER A 419 -3.82 2.37 -0.17
N VAL A 420 -2.81 1.50 -0.28
CA VAL A 420 -2.57 0.45 0.73
C VAL A 420 -2.08 1.05 2.04
N LEU A 421 -1.02 1.86 2.01
CA LEU A 421 -0.38 2.39 3.22
C LEU A 421 -1.28 3.35 4.02
N LYS A 422 -2.29 3.95 3.37
CA LYS A 422 -3.27 4.82 4.05
C LYS A 422 -4.16 4.04 5.04
N TYR A 423 -4.44 2.76 4.78
CA TYR A 423 -5.41 1.96 5.54
C TYR A 423 -4.81 0.77 6.28
N LEU A 424 -3.54 0.48 6.04
CA LEU A 424 -2.76 -0.49 6.80
C LEU A 424 -2.37 0.07 8.17
#